data_AF-A0A5B0NFE6-F1
#
_entry.id   AF-A0A5B0NFE6-F1
#
_cell.length_a   1.000
_cell.length_b   1.000
_cell.length_c   1.000
_cell.angle_alpha   90.00
_cell.angle_beta   90.00
_cell.angle_gamma   90.00
#
_symmetry.space_group_name_H-M   'P 1'
#
loop_
_entity.id
_entity.type
_entity.pdbx_description
1 polymer ?
#
loop_
_entity_poly.entity_id
_entity_poly.type
_entity_poly.pdbx_seq_one_letter_code
_entity_poly.pdbx_strand_id
1 'polypeptide(L)'
;MGERADIQDGQAGPSDGDGPTLSRRIQELKEAIEHQSQMGMTDQRAKQLTASHIAALDKVLLTHLNHQRHQLKYNTCKEHTQSLMKAIASVEGKTLTEVFERFGLDSSD
;
A
#
# COMPACT_ATOMS: atom_id res chain seq x y z
N MET A 1 -27.07 -43.65 -62.56
CA MET A 1 -27.45 -42.25 -62.29
C MET A 1 -27.06 -41.95 -60.85
N GLY A 2 -25.94 -41.30 -60.52
CA GLY A 2 -24.99 -40.57 -61.35
C GLY A 2 -25.02 -39.06 -61.12
N GLU A 3 -25.23 -38.57 -59.90
CA GLU A 3 -25.01 -37.16 -59.54
C GLU A 3 -23.93 -37.10 -58.45
N ARG A 4 -22.68 -36.96 -58.88
CA ARG A 4 -21.60 -36.48 -58.03
C ARG A 4 -21.71 -34.96 -58.05
N ALA A 5 -21.89 -34.36 -56.88
CA ALA A 5 -21.72 -32.93 -56.72
C ALA A 5 -20.25 -32.59 -57.02
N ASP A 6 -20.03 -32.00 -58.19
CA ASP A 6 -18.82 -31.26 -58.56
C ASP A 6 -18.73 -30.05 -57.62
N ILE A 7 -18.09 -30.23 -56.46
CA ILE A 7 -17.59 -29.10 -55.69
C ILE A 7 -16.33 -28.67 -56.43
N GLN A 8 -16.49 -27.67 -57.29
CA GLN A 8 -15.38 -26.93 -57.88
C GLN A 8 -14.44 -26.50 -56.76
N ASP A 9 -13.26 -27.12 -56.75
CA ASP A 9 -12.04 -26.59 -56.16
C ASP A 9 -11.83 -25.22 -56.79
N GLY A 10 -12.32 -24.19 -56.07
CA GLY A 10 -12.16 -22.79 -56.41
C GLY A 10 -10.69 -22.42 -56.26
N GLN A 11 -9.93 -22.75 -57.29
CA GLN A 11 -8.83 -21.99 -57.85
C GLN A 11 -7.99 -21.23 -56.80
N ALA A 12 -6.93 -21.89 -56.35
CA ALA A 12 -5.71 -21.19 -55.95
C ALA A 12 -5.21 -20.40 -57.17
N GLY A 13 -5.72 -19.17 -57.31
CA GLY A 13 -5.24 -18.17 -58.26
C GLY A 13 -3.78 -17.82 -57.96
N PRO A 14 -3.02 -17.44 -58.99
CA PRO A 14 -1.57 -17.40 -58.95
C PRO A 14 -1.07 -16.36 -57.95
N SER A 15 0.00 -16.77 -57.26
CA SER A 15 0.99 -15.93 -56.62
C SER A 15 1.34 -14.72 -57.49
N ASP A 16 0.79 -13.55 -57.17
CA ASP A 16 1.37 -12.26 -57.55
C ASP A 16 0.96 -11.18 -56.55
N GLY A 17 1.96 -10.71 -55.80
CA GLY A 17 2.01 -9.33 -55.32
C GLY A 17 1.30 -8.98 -54.02
N ASP A 18 1.90 -9.31 -52.87
CA ASP A 18 1.81 -8.42 -51.70
C ASP A 18 2.94 -8.62 -50.66
N GLY A 19 4.16 -8.87 -51.16
CA GLY A 19 5.37 -8.86 -50.33
C GLY A 19 5.56 -7.57 -49.48
N PRO A 20 5.31 -6.36 -50.00
CA PRO A 20 5.47 -5.13 -49.21
C PRO A 20 4.35 -4.93 -48.17
N THR A 21 3.12 -5.38 -48.44
CA THR A 21 1.97 -5.21 -47.54
C THR A 21 2.02 -6.18 -46.36
N LEU A 22 2.45 -7.42 -46.59
CA LEU A 22 2.61 -8.42 -45.53
C LEU A 22 3.79 -8.10 -44.62
N SER A 23 4.94 -7.70 -45.20
CA SER A 23 6.11 -7.26 -44.43
C SER A 23 5.80 -6.03 -43.58
N ARG A 24 5.05 -5.05 -44.13
CA ARG A 24 4.58 -3.90 -43.38
C ARG A 24 3.70 -4.31 -42.19
N ARG A 25 2.73 -5.19 -42.41
CA ARG A 25 1.84 -5.69 -41.35
C ARG A 25 2.59 -6.46 -40.26
N ILE A 26 3.62 -7.23 -40.63
CA ILE A 26 4.49 -7.92 -39.67
C ILE A 26 5.29 -6.91 -38.84
N GLN A 27 5.79 -5.84 -39.45
CA GLN A 27 6.52 -4.79 -38.75
C GLN A 27 5.61 -4.05 -37.76
N GLU A 28 4.40 -3.67 -38.18
CA GLU A 28 3.39 -3.04 -37.32
C GLU A 28 3.01 -3.94 -36.13
N LEU A 29 2.89 -5.26 -36.34
CA LEU A 29 2.64 -6.22 -35.28
C LEU A 29 3.80 -6.33 -34.28
N LYS A 30 5.05 -6.31 -34.76
CA LYS A 30 6.24 -6.33 -33.88
C LYS A 30 6.29 -5.10 -32.99
N GLU A 31 6.05 -3.92 -33.56
CA GLU A 31 6.01 -2.65 -32.82
C GLU A 31 4.89 -2.65 -31.77
N ALA A 32 3.70 -3.15 -32.12
CA ALA A 32 2.59 -3.27 -31.19
C ALA A 32 2.90 -4.23 -30.02
N ILE A 33 3.57 -5.36 -30.28
CA ILE A 33 3.98 -6.32 -29.24
C ILE A 33 5.04 -5.69 -28.32
N GLU A 34 6.02 -4.97 -28.87
CA GLU A 34 7.05 -4.30 -28.08
C GLU A 34 6.44 -3.20 -27.19
N HIS A 35 5.55 -2.37 -27.76
CA HIS A 35 4.79 -1.38 -27.00
C HIS A 35 3.94 -2.02 -25.89
N GLN A 36 3.27 -3.14 -26.16
CA GLN A 36 2.48 -3.85 -25.16
C GLN A 36 3.35 -4.44 -24.03
N SER A 37 4.53 -4.96 -24.37
CA SER A 37 5.51 -5.46 -23.39
C SER A 37 6.03 -4.34 -22.50
N GLN A 38 6.38 -3.18 -23.10
CA GLN A 38 6.78 -1.99 -22.36
C GLN A 38 5.66 -1.51 -21.42
N MET A 39 4.41 -1.47 -21.90
CA MET A 39 3.25 -1.14 -21.06
C MET A 39 3.08 -2.12 -19.90
N GLY A 40 3.24 -3.42 -20.13
CA GLY A 40 3.20 -4.44 -19.07
C GLY A 40 4.28 -4.24 -18.00
N MET A 41 5.50 -3.85 -18.40
CA MET A 41 6.56 -3.47 -17.46
C MET A 41 6.20 -2.20 -16.67
N THR A 42 5.58 -1.21 -17.31
CA THR A 42 5.12 0.00 -16.62
C THR A 42 3.98 -0.28 -15.64
N ASP A 43 3.06 -1.19 -15.96
CA ASP A 43 1.99 -1.61 -15.07
C ASP A 43 2.52 -2.34 -13.84
N GLN A 44 3.50 -3.24 -14.02
CA GLN A 44 4.16 -3.91 -12.91
C GLN A 44 4.87 -2.90 -12.00
N ARG A 45 5.55 -1.91 -12.59
CA ARG A 45 6.19 -0.82 -11.83
C ARG A 45 5.17 0.02 -11.07
N ALA A 46 4.03 0.35 -11.68
CA ALA A 46 2.96 1.10 -11.03
C ALA A 46 2.37 0.33 -9.83
N LYS A 47 2.16 -0.98 -9.97
CA LYS A 47 1.72 -1.86 -8.87
C LYS A 47 2.73 -1.90 -7.73
N GLN A 48 4.02 -2.03 -8.04
CA GLN A 48 5.09 -2.03 -7.03
C GLN A 48 5.18 -0.70 -6.28
N LEU A 49 5.10 0.42 -6.99
CA LEU A 49 5.08 1.76 -6.37
C LEU A 49 3.84 1.95 -5.48
N THR A 50 2.68 1.51 -5.95
CA THR A 50 1.43 1.56 -5.17
C THR A 50 1.55 0.73 -3.88
N ALA A 51 2.02 -0.51 -3.97
CA ALA A 51 2.24 -1.37 -2.81
C ALA A 51 3.27 -0.77 -1.83
N SER A 52 4.35 -0.18 -2.35
CA SER A 52 5.37 0.49 -1.54
C SER A 52 4.80 1.71 -0.79
N HIS A 53 3.99 2.54 -1.45
CA HIS A 53 3.34 3.68 -0.80
C HIS A 53 2.34 3.22 0.26
N ILE A 54 1.53 2.19 0.00
CA ILE A 54 0.61 1.62 1.00
C ILE A 54 1.38 1.14 2.23
N ALA A 55 2.46 0.38 2.04
CA ALA A 55 3.28 -0.11 3.15
C ALA A 55 3.93 1.04 3.95
N ALA A 56 4.33 2.12 3.28
CA ALA A 56 4.87 3.30 3.97
C ALA A 56 3.80 4.01 4.80
N LEU A 57 2.58 4.15 4.28
CA LEU A 57 1.44 4.72 5.01
C LEU A 57 1.07 3.86 6.23
N ASP A 58 1.01 2.53 6.07
CA ASP A 58 0.73 1.60 7.17
C ASP A 58 1.76 1.74 8.31
N LYS A 59 3.04 1.86 7.96
CA LYS A 59 4.11 2.07 8.96
C LYS A 59 3.92 3.38 9.71
N VAL A 60 3.66 4.48 9.00
CA VAL A 60 3.46 5.81 9.62
C VAL A 60 2.24 5.81 10.53
N LEU A 61 1.12 5.26 10.07
CA LEU A 61 -0.11 5.13 10.85
C LEU A 61 0.12 4.31 12.12
N LEU A 62 0.79 3.16 12.00
CA LEU A 62 1.08 2.30 13.15
C LEU A 62 1.98 2.99 14.17
N THR A 63 3.02 3.72 13.72
CA THR A 63 3.87 4.51 14.61
C THR A 63 3.07 5.61 15.31
N HIS A 64 2.23 6.33 14.57
CA HIS A 64 1.40 7.40 15.13
C HIS A 64 0.42 6.86 16.19
N LEU A 65 -0.30 5.78 15.89
CA LEU A 65 -1.25 5.16 16.81
C LEU A 65 -0.56 4.63 18.07
N ASN A 66 0.61 4.00 17.93
CA ASN A 66 1.37 3.54 19.09
C ASN A 66 1.81 4.71 19.97
N HIS A 67 2.30 5.81 19.37
CA HIS A 67 2.68 7.01 20.11
C HIS A 67 1.47 7.60 20.87
N GLN A 68 0.33 7.78 20.19
CA GLN A 68 -0.90 8.27 20.83
C GLN A 68 -1.34 7.37 22.00
N ARG A 69 -1.29 6.04 21.81
CA ARG A 69 -1.64 5.08 22.86
C ARG A 69 -0.71 5.20 24.08
N HIS A 70 0.59 5.37 23.85
CA HIS A 70 1.54 5.57 24.95
C HIS A 70 1.28 6.87 25.71
N GLN A 71 1.02 7.97 24.99
CA GLN A 71 0.68 9.25 25.62
C GLN A 71 -0.60 9.16 26.45
N LEU A 72 -1.65 8.50 25.94
CA LEU A 72 -2.89 8.33 26.69
C LEU A 72 -2.65 7.56 28.00
N LYS A 73 -1.90 6.45 27.95
CA LYS A 73 -1.58 5.66 29.14
C LYS A 73 -0.77 6.46 30.16
N TYR A 74 0.23 7.22 29.70
CA TYR A 74 1.03 8.08 30.57
C TYR A 74 0.15 9.13 31.26
N ASN A 75 -0.69 9.85 30.51
CA ASN A 75 -1.58 10.87 31.07
C ASN A 75 -2.56 10.29 32.09
N THR A 76 -3.20 9.15 31.80
CA THR A 76 -4.10 8.50 32.76
C THR A 76 -3.37 8.05 34.03
N CYS A 77 -2.15 7.50 33.90
CA CYS A 77 -1.34 7.10 35.04
C CYS A 77 -0.93 8.31 35.90
N LYS A 78 -0.52 9.41 35.25
CA LYS A 78 -0.15 10.67 35.90
C LYS A 78 -1.32 11.24 36.71
N GLU A 79 -2.49 11.36 36.10
CA GLU A 79 -3.70 11.85 36.78
C GLU A 79 -4.09 10.96 37.97
N HIS A 80 -4.05 9.64 37.78
CA HIS A 80 -4.36 8.70 38.86
C HIS A 80 -3.37 8.82 40.02
N THR A 81 -2.07 8.90 39.72
CA THR A 81 -1.01 9.07 40.71
C THR A 81 -1.20 10.39 41.47
N GLN A 82 -1.47 11.49 40.77
CA GLN A 82 -1.72 12.78 41.39
C GLN A 82 -2.96 12.74 42.31
N SER A 83 -4.01 12.03 41.92
CA SER A 83 -5.21 11.83 42.74
C SER A 83 -4.90 11.06 44.03
N LEU A 84 -4.13 9.97 43.93
CA LEU A 84 -3.68 9.20 45.10
C LEU A 84 -2.81 10.04 46.03
N MET A 85 -1.85 10.81 45.50
CA MET A 85 -1.00 11.68 46.31
C MET A 85 -1.80 12.75 47.03
N LYS A 86 -2.83 13.33 46.39
CA LYS A 86 -3.76 14.27 47.03
C LYS A 86 -4.54 13.61 48.17
N ALA A 87 -5.01 12.38 47.98
CA ALA A 87 -5.71 11.64 49.03
C ALA A 87 -4.79 11.33 50.23
N ILE A 88 -3.56 10.90 49.98
CA ILE A 88 -2.56 10.64 51.03
C ILE A 88 -2.23 11.93 51.79
N ALA A 89 -1.98 13.03 51.09
CA ALA A 89 -1.73 14.33 51.70
C ALA A 89 -2.89 14.76 52.63
N SER A 90 -4.13 14.56 52.17
CA SER A 90 -5.33 14.84 52.96
C SER A 90 -5.46 13.96 54.20
N VAL A 91 -5.14 12.66 54.11
CA VAL A 91 -5.24 11.73 55.25
C VAL A 91 -4.13 11.99 56.28
N GLU A 92 -2.95 12.35 55.82
CA GLU A 92 -1.79 12.60 56.69
C GLU A 92 -1.72 14.03 57.24
N GLY A 93 -2.56 14.95 56.75
CA GLY A 93 -2.49 16.37 57.09
C GLY A 93 -1.21 17.05 56.60
N LYS A 94 -0.60 16.53 55.53
CA LYS A 94 0.62 17.07 54.91
C LYS A 94 0.31 17.82 53.63
N THR A 95 1.25 18.63 53.18
CA THR A 95 1.21 19.24 51.87
C THR A 95 1.46 18.21 50.78
N LEU A 96 0.97 18.50 49.56
CA LEU A 96 1.19 17.63 48.41
C LEU A 96 2.70 17.48 48.13
N THR A 97 3.47 18.56 48.24
CA THR A 97 4.92 18.57 48.02
C THR A 97 5.67 17.63 48.95
N GLU A 98 5.37 17.63 50.25
CA GLU A 98 5.98 16.72 51.23
C GLU A 98 5.69 15.25 50.91
N VAL A 99 4.48 14.97 50.42
CA VAL A 99 4.11 13.62 49.98
C VAL A 99 4.89 13.23 48.72
N PHE A 100 4.99 14.12 47.73
CA PHE A 100 5.76 13.89 46.50
C PHE A 100 7.25 13.63 46.79
N GLU A 101 7.89 14.48 47.59
CA GLU A 101 9.29 14.35 48.00
C GLU A 101 9.56 13.02 48.70
N ARG A 102 8.65 12.59 49.58
CA ARG A 102 8.76 11.30 50.27
C ARG A 102 8.74 10.11 49.30
N PHE A 103 8.02 10.21 48.20
CA PHE A 103 7.99 9.17 47.16
C PHE A 103 9.03 9.39 46.06
N GLY A 104 9.91 10.40 46.20
CA GLY A 104 10.94 10.72 45.21
C GLY A 104 10.38 11.23 43.88
N LEU A 105 9.16 11.77 43.90
CA LEU A 105 8.52 12.39 42.74
C LEU A 105 8.77 13.90 42.78
N ASP A 106 8.96 14.52 41.62
CA ASP A 106 8.93 15.97 41.54
C ASP A 106 7.49 16.45 41.28
N SER A 107 7.19 17.70 41.64
CA SER A 107 5.85 18.27 41.41
C SER A 107 5.52 18.49 39.92
N SER A 108 6.45 18.15 39.01
CA SER A 108 6.33 18.37 37.56
C SER A 108 6.02 17.08 36.79
N ASP A 109 6.38 15.91 37.32
CA ASP A 109 6.10 14.55 36.82
C ASP A 109 4.61 14.20 36.81
#